data_AF-A0A0L8A5C4-F1
#
_entry.id   AF-A0A0L8A5C4-F1
#
_cell.length_a   1.000
_cell.length_b   1.000
_cell.length_c   1.000
_cell.angle_alpha   90.00
_cell.angle_beta   90.00
_cell.angle_gamma   90.00
#
_symmetry.space_group_name_H-M   'P 1'
#
loop_
_entity.id
_entity.type
_entity.pdbx_description
1 polymer ?
#
loop_
_entity_poly.entity_id
_entity_poly.type
_entity_poly.pdbx_seq_one_letter_code
_entity_poly.pdbx_strand_id
1 'polypeptide(L)' 'MSLLAWIGIFAAWSLFATWVLRWGGAAWMEGWKSLAFVDSWGSLWDEAQIKLYVLCLWIVYSLWFLAGLFVPEWRGLP' A
#
# COMPACT_ATOMS: atom_id res chain seq x y z
N MET A 1 2.42 -10.54 15.24
CA MET A 1 0.96 -10.74 15.04
C MET A 1 0.66 -12.21 14.73
N SER A 2 -0.62 -12.63 14.70
CA SER A 2 -0.95 -14.01 14.29
C SER A 2 -0.69 -14.22 12.79
N LEU A 3 -0.37 -15.46 12.38
CA LEU A 3 -0.08 -15.77 10.97
C LEU A 3 -1.21 -15.34 10.02
N LEU A 4 -2.46 -15.63 10.40
CA LEU A 4 -3.63 -15.26 9.60
C LEU A 4 -3.83 -13.75 9.52
N ALA A 5 -3.61 -13.02 10.62
CA ALA A 5 -3.69 -11.55 10.60
C ALA A 5 -2.62 -10.96 9.67
N TRP A 6 -1.41 -11.52 9.68
CA TRP A 6 -0.31 -11.08 8.82
C TRP A 6 -0.59 -11.29 7.33
N ILE A 7 -1.06 -12.49 6.97
CA ILE A 7 -1.48 -12.80 5.60
C ILE A 7 -2.66 -11.89 5.21
N GLY A 8 -3.64 -11.71 6.09
CA GLY A 8 -4.81 -10.88 5.85
C GLY A 8 -4.46 -9.42 5.58
N ILE A 9 -3.54 -8.83 6.37
CA ILE A 9 -3.06 -7.46 6.17
C ILE A 9 -2.35 -7.34 4.82
N PHE A 10 -1.45 -8.26 4.48
CA PHE A 10 -0.75 -8.20 3.20
C PHE A 10 -1.70 -8.37 2.00
N ALA A 11 -2.70 -9.25 2.11
CA ALA A 11 -3.73 -9.43 1.09
C ALA A 11 -4.60 -8.17 0.93
N ALA A 12 -5.01 -7.54 2.03
CA ALA A 12 -5.76 -6.28 2.01
C ALA A 12 -4.94 -5.15 1.37
N TRP A 13 -3.65 -5.03 1.72
CA TRP A 13 -2.75 -4.06 1.08
C TRP A 13 -2.61 -4.34 -0.41
N SER A 14 -2.40 -5.59 -0.81
CA SER A 14 -2.28 -5.96 -2.22
C SER A 14 -3.56 -5.68 -3.03
N LEU A 15 -4.74 -5.88 -2.43
CA LEU A 15 -6.02 -5.53 -3.04
C LEU A 15 -6.15 -4.01 -3.21
N PHE A 16 -5.82 -3.25 -2.17
CA PHE A 16 -5.81 -1.78 -2.23
C PHE A 16 -4.85 -1.28 -3.31
N ALA A 17 -3.59 -1.74 -3.32
CA ALA A 17 -2.60 -1.39 -4.33
C ALA A 17 -3.09 -1.75 -5.75
N THR A 18 -3.72 -2.91 -5.93
CA THR A 18 -4.31 -3.31 -7.20
C THR A 18 -5.41 -2.35 -7.64
N TRP A 19 -6.30 -1.95 -6.74
CA TRP A 19 -7.35 -0.98 -7.01
C TRP A 19 -6.76 0.37 -7.43
N VAL A 20 -5.74 0.87 -6.71
CA VAL A 20 -5.03 2.12 -7.06
C VAL A 20 -4.40 2.05 -8.44
N LEU A 21 -3.62 1.00 -8.70
CA LEU A 21 -2.77 0.89 -9.88
C LEU A 21 -3.56 0.52 -11.15
N ARG A 22 -4.64 -0.25 -11.03
CA ARG A 22 -5.31 -0.88 -12.17
C ARG A 22 -6.80 -0.62 -12.31
N TRP A 23 -7.52 -0.32 -11.23
CA TRP A 23 -8.99 -0.21 -11.23
C TRP A 23 -9.50 1.21 -10.98
N GLY A 24 -8.71 2.21 -11.35
CA GLY A 24 -9.11 3.62 -11.28
C GLY A 24 -9.03 4.25 -9.89
N GLY A 25 -8.45 3.56 -8.89
CA GLY A 25 -8.32 4.11 -7.54
C GLY A 25 -7.46 5.37 -7.50
N ALA A 26 -6.38 5.44 -8.30
CA ALA A 26 -5.54 6.64 -8.38
C ALA A 26 -6.31 7.85 -8.93
N ALA A 27 -7.04 7.69 -10.04
CA ALA A 27 -7.90 8.75 -10.60
C ALA A 27 -9.01 9.16 -9.62
N TRP A 28 -9.54 8.21 -8.85
CA TRP A 28 -10.54 8.53 -7.83
C TRP A 28 -9.95 9.35 -6.67
N MET A 29 -8.67 9.12 -6.31
CA MET A 29 -7.97 9.78 -5.20
C MET A 29 -7.36 11.14 -5.56
N GLU A 30 -7.18 11.44 -6.83
CA GLU A 30 -6.62 12.71 -7.29
C GLU A 30 -7.35 13.94 -6.71
N GLY A 31 -6.59 15.01 -6.41
CA GLY A 31 -7.10 16.21 -5.74
C GLY A 31 -7.26 16.04 -4.23
N TRP A 32 -8.23 16.69 -3.58
CA TRP A 32 -8.29 16.76 -2.10
C TRP A 32 -8.38 15.41 -1.38
N LYS A 33 -8.82 14.34 -2.05
CA LYS A 33 -9.01 13.02 -1.43
C LYS A 33 -7.68 12.36 -1.08
N SER A 34 -6.63 12.58 -1.86
CA SER A 34 -5.30 12.04 -1.60
C SER A 34 -4.69 12.55 -0.29
N LEU A 35 -5.19 13.66 0.26
CA LEU A 35 -4.82 14.10 1.62
C LEU A 35 -5.12 13.04 2.69
N ALA A 36 -6.16 12.23 2.50
CA ALA A 36 -6.56 11.19 3.45
C ALA A 36 -5.83 9.85 3.21
N PHE A 37 -5.32 9.62 2.01
CA PHE A 37 -4.85 8.29 1.58
C PHE A 37 -3.35 8.23 1.22
N VAL A 38 -2.71 9.38 1.02
CA VAL A 38 -1.35 9.46 0.45
C VAL A 38 -0.41 10.19 1.41
N ASP A 39 -0.60 11.50 1.56
CA ASP A 39 0.10 12.38 2.50
C ASP A 39 -0.56 13.77 2.52
N SER A 40 -0.17 14.59 3.50
CA SER A 40 -0.46 16.02 3.70
C SER A 40 -0.31 16.89 2.45
N TRP A 41 0.58 16.52 1.51
CA TRP A 41 0.80 17.21 0.23
C TRP A 41 0.08 16.55 -0.96
N GLY A 42 -0.64 15.46 -0.69
CA GLY A 42 -1.28 14.63 -1.70
C GLY A 42 -2.24 15.41 -2.59
N SER A 43 -2.87 16.49 -2.10
CA SER A 43 -3.84 17.26 -2.90
C SER A 43 -3.27 17.84 -4.18
N LEU A 44 -1.95 17.95 -4.28
CA LEU A 44 -1.23 18.44 -5.46
C LEU A 44 -0.80 17.31 -6.40
N TRP A 45 -1.04 16.06 -6.04
CA TRP A 45 -0.55 14.91 -6.79
C TRP A 45 -1.51 14.52 -7.88
N ASP A 46 -0.95 14.29 -9.07
CA ASP A 46 -1.67 13.71 -10.19
C ASP A 46 -1.80 12.18 -10.06
N GLU A 47 -2.63 11.58 -10.92
CA GLU A 47 -2.86 10.14 -10.95
C GLU A 47 -1.55 9.33 -11.05
N ALA A 48 -0.58 9.78 -11.84
CA ALA A 48 0.66 9.05 -12.08
C ALA A 48 1.57 9.05 -10.84
N GLN A 49 1.64 10.19 -10.15
CA GLN A 49 2.37 10.33 -8.89
C GLN A 49 1.77 9.44 -7.78
N ILE A 50 0.43 9.42 -7.68
CA ILE A 50 -0.27 8.53 -6.75
C ILE A 50 0.04 7.05 -7.05
N LYS A 51 -0.02 6.64 -8.33
CA LYS A 51 0.35 5.28 -8.74
C LYS A 51 1.78 4.94 -8.38
N LEU A 52 2.74 5.82 -8.68
CA LEU A 52 4.15 5.59 -8.39
C LEU A 52 4.39 5.41 -6.89
N TYR A 53 3.80 6.28 -6.07
CA TYR A 53 3.95 6.20 -4.62
C TYR A 53 3.36 4.92 -4.04
N VAL A 54 2.15 4.55 -4.43
CA VAL A 54 1.52 3.31 -3.97
C VAL A 54 2.29 2.08 -4.46
N LEU A 55 2.87 2.11 -5.66
CA LEU A 55 3.76 1.06 -6.15
C LEU A 55 5.01 0.92 -5.26
N CYS A 56 5.67 2.04 -4.93
CA CYS A 56 6.83 2.04 -4.03
C CYS A 56 6.49 1.45 -2.65
N LEU A 57 5.37 1.88 -2.06
CA LEU A 57 4.89 1.32 -0.78
C LEU A 57 4.60 -0.18 -0.90
N TRP A 58 3.90 -0.60 -1.95
CA TRP A 58 3.59 -2.01 -2.15
C TRP A 58 4.85 -2.87 -2.33
N ILE A 59 5.90 -2.36 -2.98
CA ILE A 59 7.21 -3.04 -3.07
C ILE A 59 7.81 -3.22 -1.67
N VAL A 60 7.84 -2.16 -0.85
CA VAL A 60 8.36 -2.24 0.53
C VAL A 60 7.58 -3.25 1.36
N TYR A 61 6.24 -3.22 1.31
CA TYR A 61 5.38 -4.19 1.99
C TYR A 61 5.59 -5.62 1.47
N SER A 62 5.85 -5.79 0.16
CA SER A 62 6.15 -7.09 -0.42
C SER A 62 7.48 -7.65 0.10
N LEU A 63 8.50 -6.81 0.24
CA LEU A 63 9.78 -7.21 0.83
C LEU A 63 9.61 -7.60 2.31
N TRP A 64 8.85 -6.82 3.09
CA TRP A 64 8.52 -7.17 4.46
C TRP A 64 7.76 -8.50 4.55
N PHE A 65 6.78 -8.73 3.67
CA PHE A 65 6.03 -9.97 3.64
C PHE A 65 6.92 -11.17 3.30
N LEU A 66 7.80 -11.04 2.31
CA LEU A 66 8.76 -12.09 1.96
C LEU A 66 9.72 -12.39 3.11
N ALA A 67 10.26 -11.35 3.76
CA ALA A 67 11.17 -11.54 4.88
C ALA A 67 10.49 -12.24 6.07
N GLY A 68 9.22 -11.94 6.36
CA GLY A 68 8.43 -12.61 7.39
C GLY A 68 8.12 -14.09 7.12
N LEU A 69 8.32 -14.59 5.90
CA LEU A 69 8.27 -16.03 5.61
C LEU A 69 9.48 -16.76 6.21
N PHE A 70 10.65 -16.13 6.18
CA PHE A 70 11.91 -16.71 6.66
C PHE A 70 12.22 -16.32 8.11
N VAL A 71 11.76 -15.16 8.57
CA VAL A 71 12.02 -14.60 9.90
C VAL A 71 10.67 -14.26 10.58
N PRO A 72 10.04 -15.20 11.30
CA PRO A 72 8.71 -15.02 11.89
C PRO A 72 8.56 -13.81 12.82
N GLU A 73 9.64 -13.38 13.46
CA GLU A 73 9.69 -12.22 14.37
C GLU A 73 9.38 -10.91 13.64
N TRP A 74 9.67 -10.84 12.33
CA TRP A 74 9.46 -9.63 11.53
C TRP A 74 8.00 -9.40 11.16
N ARG A 75 7.13 -10.40 11.34
CA ARG A 75 5.67 -10.26 11.21
C ARG A 75 5.07 -9.35 12.28
N GLY A 76 5.84 -8.79 13.21
CA GLY A 76 5.36 -7.83 14.20
C GLY A 76 5.79 -6.39 13.90
N LEU A 77 6.64 -6.18 12.90
CA LEU A 77 7.16 -4.85 12.58
C LEU A 77 6.03 -3.97 12.00
N PRO A 78 5.93 -2.70 12.46
CA PRO A 78 4.95 -1.74 11.97
C PRO A 78 5.17 -1.36 10.51
#